data_AF-A0A7R9P1H7-F1
#
_entry.id   AF-A0A7R9P1H7-F1
#
_cell.length_a   1.000
_cell.length_b   1.000
_cell.length_c   1.000
_cell.angle_alpha   90.00
_cell.angle_beta   90.00
_cell.angle_gamma   90.00
#
_symmetry.space_group_name_H-M   'P 1'
#
loop_
_entity.id
_entity.type
_entity.pdbx_description
1 polymer ?
#
loop_
_entity_poly.entity_id
_entity_poly.type
_entity_poly.pdbx_seq_one_letter_code
_entity_poly.pdbx_strand_id
1 'polypeptide(L)'
;MNGGSGHTSNLLISSSSSSSSSSATSPTPETCKISPSEDISPASPKMNLPVVAPEVMRTASERHQKGLMSPYIYQILTQGEMKLPVLLEDENHKEFPSIHLLYRPVRQMVYAILFNLHHYMYMATKGKDKAVRTEKSEVPDLRVREWVWSKNNPYQSPDMVKAEQIGWGVPTIQRLWFGGSIDDKRRRLRAFLTCMRSDTPLMLNPAYVPQHLLVMATVLRYIMSCNKPVLRKPELDAIIVQAFSPELMNAQYLQELQVQVISARGAQLAALFMQGVETALLANDACGAPIPWLMCCPWLFFDGKLFHHKLERTSHVKNLLELCDHRIEHVVKVERMRKAVLEGIDIQFARPPLPVMQMSGP
;
A
#
# COMPACT_ATOMS: atom_id res chain seq x y z
N MET A 1 -37.47 33.48 41.18
CA MET A 1 -37.85 32.31 42.00
C MET A 1 -37.78 31.07 41.11
N ASN A 2 -37.11 30.04 41.63
CA ASN A 2 -36.86 28.68 41.11
C ASN A 2 -37.99 28.09 40.23
N GLY A 3 -37.75 27.17 39.30
CA GLY A 3 -36.57 26.37 38.98
C GLY A 3 -37.01 25.30 37.97
N GLY A 4 -36.12 24.93 37.05
CA GLY A 4 -36.39 23.91 36.03
C GLY A 4 -35.13 23.11 35.76
N SER A 5 -35.12 21.88 36.25
CA SER A 5 -34.00 20.96 36.36
C SER A 5 -33.49 20.49 35.01
N GLY A 6 -32.22 20.75 34.70
CA GLY A 6 -31.50 20.15 33.57
C GLY A 6 -30.76 18.89 34.03
N HIS A 7 -31.23 17.72 33.63
CA HIS A 7 -30.48 16.47 33.71
C HIS A 7 -29.83 16.18 32.36
N THR A 8 -28.50 16.23 32.33
CA THR A 8 -27.64 15.72 31.25
C THR A 8 -27.48 14.21 31.42
N SER A 9 -28.09 13.43 30.54
CA SER A 9 -27.90 11.98 30.44
C SER A 9 -26.77 11.65 29.47
N ASN A 10 -25.64 11.21 30.02
CA ASN A 10 -24.56 10.53 29.29
C ASN A 10 -25.05 9.13 28.89
N LEU A 11 -25.19 8.87 27.59
CA LEU A 11 -25.46 7.53 27.06
C LEU A 11 -24.13 6.84 26.73
N LEU A 12 -23.67 6.05 27.70
CA LEU A 12 -22.71 4.96 27.51
C LEU A 12 -23.44 3.81 26.80
N ILE A 13 -23.04 3.49 25.57
CA ILE A 13 -23.54 2.28 24.88
C ILE A 13 -22.54 1.16 25.17
N SER A 14 -22.89 0.34 26.17
CA SER A 14 -22.32 -0.98 26.41
C SER A 14 -22.95 -1.99 25.45
N SER A 15 -22.14 -2.62 24.59
CA SER A 15 -22.58 -3.73 23.74
C SER A 15 -22.47 -5.06 24.49
N SER A 16 -23.60 -5.57 24.96
CA SER A 16 -23.78 -6.95 25.40
C SER A 16 -24.11 -7.84 24.20
N SER A 17 -23.25 -8.80 23.89
CA SER A 17 -23.51 -9.83 22.88
C SER A 17 -24.12 -11.07 23.53
N SER A 18 -25.39 -11.32 23.24
CA SER A 18 -26.08 -12.57 23.56
C SER A 18 -25.64 -13.69 22.61
N SER A 19 -25.10 -14.76 23.17
CA SER A 19 -24.72 -15.99 22.47
C SER A 19 -25.93 -16.94 22.34
N SER A 20 -26.20 -17.41 21.12
CA SER A 20 -27.07 -18.56 20.87
C SER A 20 -26.25 -19.67 20.20
N SER A 21 -26.27 -20.82 20.85
CA SER A 21 -25.51 -22.04 20.57
C SER A 21 -25.98 -22.79 19.33
N SER A 22 -25.04 -23.38 18.59
CA SER A 22 -25.30 -24.55 17.74
C SER A 22 -24.14 -25.52 17.90
N SER A 23 -24.48 -26.70 18.40
CA SER A 23 -23.57 -27.77 18.81
C SER A 23 -22.96 -28.48 17.61
N ALA A 24 -21.63 -28.50 17.55
CA ALA A 24 -20.87 -29.49 16.77
C ALA A 24 -19.83 -30.12 17.70
N THR A 25 -20.03 -31.39 18.01
CA THR A 25 -19.19 -32.20 18.91
C THR A 25 -17.81 -32.42 18.32
N SER A 26 -16.76 -32.02 19.04
CA SER A 26 -15.36 -32.41 18.76
C SER A 26 -14.95 -33.56 19.70
N PRO A 27 -14.18 -34.56 19.24
CA PRO A 27 -13.67 -35.62 20.10
C PRO A 27 -12.53 -35.10 21.00
N THR A 28 -12.47 -35.64 22.22
CA THR A 28 -11.49 -35.35 23.28
C THR A 28 -10.04 -35.69 22.88
N PRO A 29 -9.02 -34.89 23.26
CA PRO A 29 -7.63 -35.25 23.02
C PRO A 29 -7.09 -36.19 24.11
N GLU A 30 -6.52 -37.32 23.67
CA GLU A 30 -5.68 -38.19 24.47
C GLU A 30 -4.40 -37.46 24.92
N THR A 31 -3.97 -37.77 26.15
CA THR A 31 -2.82 -37.13 26.79
C THR A 31 -1.53 -37.77 26.30
N CYS A 32 -0.91 -37.24 25.25
CA CYS A 32 0.45 -37.60 24.87
C CYS A 32 1.47 -36.70 25.56
N LYS A 33 2.14 -37.25 26.58
CA LYS A 33 3.35 -36.66 27.17
C LYS A 33 4.47 -36.72 26.13
N ILE A 34 4.92 -35.57 25.64
CA ILE A 34 6.14 -35.43 24.83
C ILE A 34 7.12 -34.56 25.60
N SER A 35 8.26 -35.15 25.93
CA SER A 35 9.46 -34.54 26.51
C SER A 35 10.06 -33.46 25.58
N PRO A 36 10.79 -32.46 26.11
CA PRO A 36 11.27 -31.34 25.30
C PRO A 36 12.37 -31.82 24.35
N SER A 37 12.05 -31.92 23.06
CA SER A 37 13.05 -31.98 22.00
C SER A 37 13.54 -30.56 21.72
N GLU A 38 14.83 -30.34 21.95
CA GLU A 38 15.55 -29.14 21.52
C GLU A 38 15.47 -29.02 19.99
N ASP A 39 14.51 -28.23 19.50
CA ASP A 39 14.47 -27.83 18.09
C ASP A 39 15.54 -26.77 17.85
N ILE A 40 16.71 -27.25 17.42
CA ILE A 40 17.76 -26.46 16.78
C ILE A 40 17.20 -25.93 15.45
N SER A 41 16.56 -24.77 15.52
CA SER A 41 16.31 -23.95 14.34
C SER A 41 17.68 -23.50 13.80
N PRO A 42 18.03 -23.69 12.52
CA PRO A 42 19.26 -23.12 11.99
C PRO A 42 19.13 -21.60 12.08
N ALA A 43 19.90 -20.98 12.97
CA ALA A 43 19.94 -19.54 13.14
C ALA A 43 20.26 -18.92 11.77
N SER A 44 19.28 -18.25 11.16
CA SER A 44 19.54 -17.46 9.97
C SER A 44 20.64 -16.46 10.31
N PRO A 45 21.66 -16.25 9.43
CA PRO A 45 22.76 -15.37 9.74
C PRO A 45 22.22 -13.98 10.10
N LYS A 46 22.58 -13.49 11.30
CA LYS A 46 22.18 -12.16 11.78
C LYS A 46 22.58 -11.14 10.72
N MET A 47 21.61 -10.38 10.24
CA MET A 47 21.84 -9.35 9.22
C MET A 47 22.54 -8.17 9.87
N ASN A 48 23.62 -7.69 9.25
CA ASN A 48 24.31 -6.49 9.70
C ASN A 48 23.51 -5.25 9.25
N LEU A 49 22.56 -4.82 10.09
CA LEU A 49 21.76 -3.63 9.85
C LEU A 49 22.48 -2.37 10.33
N PRO A 50 22.33 -1.23 9.63
CA PRO A 50 22.78 0.06 10.13
C PRO A 50 22.13 0.40 11.48
N VAL A 51 22.88 1.03 12.36
CA VAL A 51 22.37 1.46 13.67
C VAL A 51 21.28 2.51 13.48
N VAL A 52 20.12 2.26 14.08
CA VAL A 52 18.97 3.17 14.07
C VAL A 52 18.91 3.92 15.41
N ALA A 53 18.51 5.19 15.38
CA ALA A 53 18.41 6.01 16.59
C ALA A 53 17.45 5.40 17.63
N PRO A 54 17.78 5.40 18.94
CA PRO A 54 16.96 4.76 19.97
C PRO A 54 15.51 5.27 20.06
N GLU A 55 15.29 6.56 19.84
CA GLU A 55 13.97 7.19 19.81
C GLU A 55 13.09 6.74 18.64
N VAL A 56 13.70 6.44 17.49
CA VAL A 56 13.03 5.84 16.32
C VAL A 56 12.61 4.42 16.66
N MET A 57 13.51 3.64 17.25
CA MET A 57 13.21 2.27 17.68
C MET A 57 12.11 2.20 18.72
N ARG A 58 12.13 3.10 19.73
CA ARG A 58 11.09 3.21 20.75
C ARG A 58 9.74 3.54 20.12
N THR A 59 9.70 4.56 19.25
CA THR A 59 8.48 4.97 18.56
C THR A 59 7.92 3.87 17.67
N ALA A 60 8.79 3.16 16.94
CA ALA A 60 8.39 2.03 16.10
C ALA A 60 7.82 0.88 16.93
N SER A 61 8.45 0.54 18.06
CA SER A 61 7.98 -0.51 18.97
C SER A 61 6.60 -0.17 19.56
N GLU A 62 6.44 1.05 20.11
CA GLU A 62 5.19 1.50 20.71
C GLU A 62 4.04 1.56 19.70
N ARG A 63 4.29 2.07 18.49
CA ARG A 63 3.27 2.14 17.44
C ARG A 63 2.92 0.76 16.88
N HIS A 64 3.89 -0.14 16.75
CA HIS A 64 3.64 -1.51 16.35
C HIS A 64 2.72 -2.23 17.36
N GLN A 65 3.00 -2.12 18.66
CA GLN A 65 2.18 -2.71 19.73
C GLN A 65 0.74 -2.17 19.74
N LYS A 66 0.55 -0.91 19.36
CA LYS A 66 -0.76 -0.24 19.34
C LYS A 66 -1.48 -0.31 17.97
N GLY A 67 -0.88 -0.92 16.95
CA GLY A 67 -1.43 -0.93 15.59
C GLY A 67 -1.53 0.45 14.93
N LEU A 68 -0.64 1.38 15.29
CA LEU A 68 -0.62 2.77 14.81
C LEU A 68 0.39 3.01 13.67
N MET A 69 0.92 1.94 13.09
CA MET A 69 1.80 1.97 11.93
C MET A 69 1.74 0.62 11.20
N SER A 70 2.25 0.59 9.96
CA SER A 70 2.42 -0.62 9.18
C SER A 70 3.16 -1.68 10.00
N PRO A 71 2.64 -2.93 10.05
CA PRO A 71 3.21 -4.00 10.87
C PRO A 71 4.67 -4.32 10.50
N TYR A 72 5.08 -3.95 9.28
CA TYR A 72 6.42 -4.23 8.76
C TYR A 72 7.50 -3.26 9.25
N ILE A 73 7.17 -2.02 9.66
CA ILE A 73 8.20 -1.01 9.98
C ILE A 73 9.11 -1.50 11.11
N TYR A 74 8.53 -1.98 12.21
CA TYR A 74 9.31 -2.46 13.35
C TYR A 74 10.11 -3.72 13.01
N GLN A 75 9.54 -4.65 12.22
CA GLN A 75 10.23 -5.85 11.77
C GLN A 75 11.42 -5.54 10.85
N ILE A 76 11.25 -4.60 9.92
CA ILE A 76 12.33 -4.14 9.04
C ILE A 76 13.46 -3.53 9.87
N LEU A 77 13.15 -2.63 10.81
CA LEU A 77 14.16 -1.96 11.63
C LEU A 77 14.91 -2.89 12.59
N THR A 78 14.26 -3.95 13.08
CA THR A 78 14.85 -4.88 14.07
C THR A 78 15.53 -6.09 13.44
N GLN A 79 14.91 -6.68 12.42
CA GLN A 79 15.32 -7.96 11.83
C GLN A 79 15.85 -7.81 10.40
N GLY A 80 15.53 -6.72 9.72
CA GLY A 80 15.90 -6.55 8.32
C GLY A 80 15.12 -7.49 7.43
N GLU A 81 13.89 -7.85 7.83
CA GLU A 81 13.07 -8.81 7.11
C GLU A 81 11.65 -8.30 6.89
N MET A 82 11.02 -8.80 5.85
CA MET A 82 9.62 -8.58 5.54
C MET A 82 9.02 -9.85 4.94
N LYS A 83 7.96 -10.38 5.55
CA LYS A 83 7.20 -11.51 5.00
C LYS A 83 5.96 -11.01 4.28
N LEU A 84 5.98 -11.14 2.95
CA LEU A 84 4.89 -10.69 2.09
C LEU A 84 3.80 -11.76 2.00
N PRO A 85 2.51 -11.41 2.13
CA PRO A 85 1.41 -12.37 2.07
C PRO A 85 1.24 -12.93 0.66
N VAL A 86 0.62 -14.11 0.54
CA VAL A 86 0.17 -14.61 -0.76
C VAL A 86 -0.97 -13.73 -1.27
N LEU A 87 -0.93 -13.39 -2.55
CA LEU A 87 -1.94 -12.54 -3.20
C LEU A 87 -2.74 -13.35 -4.22
N LEU A 88 -3.92 -12.82 -4.57
CA LEU A 88 -4.76 -13.38 -5.63
C LEU A 88 -4.20 -13.00 -7.00
N GLU A 89 -3.22 -13.78 -7.46
CA GLU A 89 -2.58 -13.66 -8.78
C GLU A 89 -2.84 -14.93 -9.61
N ASP A 90 -2.97 -14.78 -10.92
CA ASP A 90 -2.94 -15.93 -11.83
C ASP A 90 -1.56 -16.06 -12.45
N GLU A 91 -0.74 -16.96 -11.90
CA GLU A 91 0.59 -17.23 -12.43
C GLU A 91 0.59 -17.79 -13.86
N ASN A 92 -0.52 -18.39 -14.31
CA ASN A 92 -0.66 -18.93 -15.65
C ASN A 92 -1.05 -17.82 -16.66
N HIS A 93 -1.56 -16.68 -16.17
CA HIS A 93 -1.99 -15.55 -16.99
C HIS A 93 -1.18 -14.30 -16.68
N LYS A 94 0.04 -14.22 -17.24
CA LYS A 94 1.02 -13.15 -17.00
C LYS A 94 0.71 -11.84 -17.75
N GLU A 95 -0.51 -11.31 -17.60
CA GLU A 95 -0.87 -10.01 -18.19
C GLU A 95 -0.07 -8.85 -17.60
N PHE A 96 0.34 -8.95 -16.32
CA PHE A 96 1.24 -8.01 -15.67
C PHE A 96 2.24 -8.72 -14.75
N PRO A 97 3.34 -8.05 -14.33
CA PRO A 97 4.31 -8.64 -13.41
C PRO A 97 3.67 -9.03 -12.08
N SER A 98 4.33 -9.92 -11.32
CA SER A 98 3.91 -10.18 -9.94
C SER A 98 3.77 -8.86 -9.17
N ILE A 99 2.65 -8.68 -8.49
CA ILE A 99 2.24 -7.52 -7.71
C ILE A 99 3.34 -7.17 -6.71
N HIS A 100 3.91 -8.17 -6.02
CA HIS A 100 5.00 -7.91 -5.06
C HIS A 100 6.25 -7.36 -5.72
N LEU A 101 6.57 -7.83 -6.93
CA LEU A 101 7.70 -7.31 -7.71
C LEU A 101 7.40 -5.93 -8.30
N LEU A 102 6.16 -5.68 -8.70
CA LEU A 102 5.69 -4.38 -9.20
C LEU A 102 5.88 -3.28 -8.14
N TYR A 103 5.59 -3.58 -6.87
CA TYR A 103 5.74 -2.64 -5.74
C TYR A 103 7.09 -2.69 -5.03
N ARG A 104 8.00 -3.60 -5.41
CA ARG A 104 9.35 -3.68 -4.84
C ARG A 104 10.11 -2.34 -4.88
N PRO A 105 10.10 -1.56 -5.99
CA PRO A 105 10.80 -0.27 -6.02
C PRO A 105 10.38 0.70 -4.91
N VAL A 106 9.10 0.69 -4.50
CA VAL A 106 8.63 1.52 -3.37
C VAL A 106 9.28 1.04 -2.07
N ARG A 107 9.31 -0.27 -1.83
CA ARG A 107 9.94 -0.87 -0.65
C ARG A 107 11.44 -0.61 -0.60
N GLN A 108 12.13 -0.65 -1.73
CA GLN A 108 13.56 -0.30 -1.80
C GLN A 108 13.84 1.14 -1.34
N MET A 109 12.98 2.09 -1.72
CA MET A 109 13.06 3.47 -1.24
C MET A 109 12.68 3.60 0.24
N VAL A 110 11.70 2.82 0.71
CA VAL A 110 11.35 2.75 2.14
C VAL A 110 12.55 2.28 2.96
N TYR A 111 13.25 1.23 2.55
CA TYR A 111 14.45 0.76 3.23
C TYR A 111 15.52 1.85 3.28
N ALA A 112 15.70 2.60 2.17
CA ALA A 112 16.64 3.72 2.13
C ALA A 112 16.27 4.85 3.12
N ILE A 113 14.99 5.13 3.34
CA ILE A 113 14.52 6.09 4.35
C ILE A 113 14.79 5.57 5.75
N LEU A 114 14.32 4.36 6.04
CA LEU A 114 14.35 3.77 7.37
C LEU A 114 15.77 3.69 7.95
N PHE A 115 16.74 3.40 7.09
CA PHE A 115 18.14 3.26 7.48
C PHE A 115 19.03 4.44 7.04
N ASN A 116 18.44 5.60 6.74
CA ASN A 116 19.18 6.83 6.42
C ASN A 116 20.22 6.68 5.29
N LEU A 117 19.94 5.89 4.26
CA LEU A 117 20.91 5.58 3.20
C LEU A 117 21.52 6.86 2.58
N HIS A 118 20.68 7.87 2.30
CA HIS A 118 21.15 9.15 1.78
C HIS A 118 22.18 9.83 2.70
N HIS A 119 22.01 9.76 4.03
CA HIS A 119 22.94 10.34 4.99
C HIS A 119 24.32 9.64 4.93
N TYR A 120 24.35 8.31 4.90
CA TYR A 120 25.59 7.56 4.75
C TYR A 120 26.33 7.92 3.46
N MET A 121 25.59 8.03 2.35
CA MET A 121 26.18 8.42 1.06
C MET A 121 26.72 9.85 1.07
N TYR A 122 26.02 10.78 1.71
CA TYR A 122 26.46 12.15 1.88
C TYR A 122 27.72 12.26 2.74
N MET A 123 27.84 11.47 3.81
CA MET A 123 29.04 11.44 4.65
C MET A 123 30.23 10.79 3.94
N ALA A 124 30.00 9.71 3.19
CA ALA A 124 31.04 9.05 2.40
C ALA A 124 31.59 9.93 1.26
N THR A 125 30.75 10.79 0.67
CA THR A 125 31.18 11.74 -0.37
C THR A 125 31.96 12.91 0.24
N LYS A 126 31.46 13.56 1.30
CA LYS A 126 32.19 14.63 1.99
C LYS A 126 33.51 14.20 2.63
N GLY A 127 33.59 12.95 3.10
CA GLY A 127 34.81 12.39 3.69
C GLY A 127 35.93 12.16 2.67
N LYS A 128 35.61 12.05 1.37
CA LYS A 128 36.62 11.94 0.31
C LYS A 128 37.29 13.29 -0.01
N ASP A 129 36.58 14.40 0.20
CA ASP A 129 37.09 15.76 -0.07
C ASP A 129 38.01 16.29 1.06
N LYS A 130 37.88 15.75 2.28
CA LYS A 130 38.76 16.07 3.41
C LYS A 130 39.79 14.95 3.58
N ALA A 131 40.99 15.15 3.01
CA ALA A 131 42.11 14.22 3.05
C ALA A 131 42.71 14.00 4.47
N VAL A 132 41.94 13.41 5.39
CA VAL A 132 42.44 12.78 6.61
C VAL A 132 41.85 11.38 6.65
N ARG A 133 42.67 10.39 6.28
CA ARG A 133 42.32 8.96 6.30
C ARG A 133 42.23 8.51 7.76
N THR A 134 41.07 8.63 8.36
CA THR A 134 40.71 7.89 9.57
C THR A 134 39.33 7.30 9.35
N GLU A 135 39.31 5.97 9.18
CA GLU A 135 38.17 5.12 8.86
C GLU A 135 37.45 5.46 7.54
N LYS A 136 37.55 4.57 6.55
CA LYS A 136 36.69 4.62 5.37
C LYS A 136 35.24 4.58 5.85
N SER A 137 34.51 5.70 5.81
CA SER A 137 33.05 5.68 5.85
C SER A 137 32.56 5.02 4.58
N GLU A 138 32.55 3.68 4.57
CA GLU A 138 31.96 2.89 3.50
C GLU A 138 30.44 3.00 3.59
N VAL A 139 29.80 3.26 2.45
CA VAL A 139 28.35 3.24 2.37
C VAL A 139 27.90 1.79 2.65
N PRO A 140 27.01 1.55 3.63
CA PRO A 140 26.61 0.19 3.95
C PRO A 140 25.89 -0.45 2.75
N ASP A 141 26.21 -1.72 2.44
CA ASP A 141 25.43 -2.53 1.51
C ASP A 141 24.12 -2.95 2.19
N LEU A 142 23.17 -2.01 2.19
CA LEU A 142 21.90 -2.17 2.86
C LEU A 142 20.97 -3.07 2.04
N ARG A 143 20.70 -4.26 2.57
CA ARG A 143 19.73 -5.21 2.01
C ARG A 143 18.73 -5.64 3.08
N VAL A 144 17.52 -5.97 2.64
CA VAL A 144 16.43 -6.49 3.46
C VAL A 144 15.99 -7.83 2.87
N ARG A 145 15.71 -8.82 3.72
CA ARG A 145 15.19 -10.14 3.32
C ARG A 145 13.68 -10.04 3.07
N GLU A 146 13.26 -10.17 1.82
CA GLU A 146 11.85 -10.29 1.46
C GLU A 146 11.47 -11.75 1.28
N TRP A 147 10.60 -12.27 2.15
CA TRP A 147 10.01 -13.59 1.97
C TRP A 147 8.80 -13.45 1.05
N VAL A 148 8.96 -13.89 -0.19
CA VAL A 148 7.92 -13.84 -1.23
C VAL A 148 7.56 -15.26 -1.62
N TRP A 149 6.26 -15.57 -1.62
CA TRP A 149 5.79 -16.86 -2.07
C TRP A 149 5.81 -16.95 -3.59
N SER A 150 6.21 -18.11 -4.12
CA SER A 150 5.92 -18.54 -5.49
C SER A 150 5.82 -20.06 -5.52
N LYS A 151 5.26 -20.64 -6.58
CA LYS A 151 5.26 -22.10 -6.75
C LYS A 151 6.65 -22.74 -6.63
N ASN A 152 7.68 -22.05 -7.12
CA ASN A 152 9.07 -22.54 -7.11
C ASN A 152 9.80 -22.23 -5.79
N ASN A 153 9.24 -21.36 -4.95
CA ASN A 153 9.82 -20.95 -3.67
C ASN A 153 8.69 -20.71 -2.66
N PRO A 154 8.14 -21.76 -2.01
CA PRO A 154 7.09 -21.63 -1.01
C PRO A 154 7.67 -21.15 0.33
N TYR A 155 8.21 -19.92 0.35
CA TYR A 155 8.93 -19.32 1.48
C TYR A 155 10.15 -20.14 1.97
N GLN A 156 10.84 -20.85 1.07
CA GLN A 156 12.03 -21.62 1.42
C GLN A 156 13.27 -20.74 1.55
N SER A 157 13.38 -19.71 0.70
CA SER A 157 14.48 -18.75 0.74
C SER A 157 13.97 -17.31 0.55
N PRO A 158 14.57 -16.32 1.22
CA PRO A 158 14.21 -14.92 1.04
C PRO A 158 14.96 -14.29 -0.13
N ASP A 159 14.31 -13.34 -0.80
CA ASP A 159 14.96 -12.45 -1.76
C ASP A 159 15.79 -11.40 -1.01
N MET A 160 17.05 -11.23 -1.37
CA MET A 160 17.91 -10.17 -0.84
C MET A 160 17.67 -8.86 -1.60
N VAL A 161 16.84 -7.98 -1.05
CA VAL A 161 16.42 -6.74 -1.72
C VAL A 161 17.26 -5.57 -1.25
N LYS A 162 17.99 -4.96 -2.17
CA LYS A 162 18.85 -3.78 -1.90
C LYS A 162 18.00 -2.53 -1.76
N ALA A 163 18.35 -1.68 -0.78
CA ALA A 163 17.78 -0.34 -0.65
C ALA A 163 18.26 0.58 -1.79
N GLU A 164 17.35 1.41 -2.31
CA GLU A 164 17.63 2.30 -3.45
C GLU A 164 17.42 3.76 -3.07
N GLN A 165 18.27 4.64 -3.59
CA GLN A 165 18.18 6.06 -3.32
C GLN A 165 16.92 6.69 -3.91
N ILE A 166 16.40 7.71 -3.22
CA ILE A 166 15.21 8.47 -3.61
C ILE A 166 15.52 9.57 -4.64
N GLY A 167 16.81 9.82 -4.94
CA GLY A 167 17.24 10.75 -5.98
C GLY A 167 17.30 12.22 -5.55
N TRP A 168 17.11 12.53 -4.27
CA TRP A 168 17.34 13.86 -3.70
C TRP A 168 17.75 13.80 -2.23
N GLY A 169 18.07 14.96 -1.66
CA GLY A 169 18.50 15.13 -0.27
C GLY A 169 17.42 14.90 0.78
N VAL A 170 16.94 13.66 0.88
CA VAL A 170 15.93 13.24 1.86
C VAL A 170 16.51 13.39 3.28
N PRO A 171 15.77 14.01 4.22
CA PRO A 171 16.19 14.10 5.62
C PRO A 171 16.35 12.72 6.27
N THR A 172 17.05 12.69 7.40
CA THR A 172 17.11 11.47 8.23
C THR A 172 15.72 11.11 8.76
N ILE A 173 15.51 9.83 9.07
CA ILE A 173 14.29 9.31 9.69
C ILE A 173 13.90 10.08 10.96
N GLN A 174 14.88 10.46 11.80
CA GLN A 174 14.61 11.28 12.99
C GLN A 174 13.98 12.62 12.62
N ARG A 175 14.51 13.30 11.59
CA ARG A 175 13.95 14.56 11.12
C ARG A 175 12.60 14.38 10.43
N LEU A 176 12.42 13.29 9.67
CA LEU A 176 11.14 12.96 9.06
C LEU A 176 10.06 12.64 10.11
N TRP A 177 10.39 11.96 11.21
CA TRP A 177 9.39 11.55 12.20
C TRP A 177 9.13 12.64 13.24
N PHE A 178 10.18 13.30 13.73
CA PHE A 178 10.11 14.19 14.88
C PHE A 178 10.30 15.68 14.54
N GLY A 179 10.71 16.02 13.32
CA GLY A 179 10.87 17.42 12.89
C GLY A 179 9.54 18.16 12.86
N GLY A 180 9.41 19.23 13.64
CA GLY A 180 8.16 19.99 13.78
C GLY A 180 7.98 21.16 12.81
N SER A 181 9.02 21.52 12.03
CA SER A 181 8.98 22.70 11.17
C SER A 181 8.07 22.49 9.95
N ILE A 182 7.61 23.60 9.34
CA ILE A 182 6.81 23.56 8.12
C ILE A 182 7.59 22.86 6.98
N ASP A 183 8.89 23.10 6.90
CA ASP A 183 9.75 22.46 5.90
C ASP A 183 9.87 20.95 6.12
N ASP A 184 9.87 20.49 7.38
CA ASP A 184 9.82 19.06 7.68
C ASP A 184 8.52 18.46 7.15
N LYS A 185 7.36 19.08 7.41
CA LYS A 185 6.06 18.63 6.88
C LYS A 185 6.05 18.53 5.35
N ARG A 186 6.58 19.54 4.66
CA ARG A 186 6.71 19.54 3.19
C ARG A 186 7.61 18.42 2.70
N ARG A 187 8.74 18.19 3.37
CA ARG A 187 9.70 17.13 3.01
C ARG A 187 9.14 15.73 3.26
N ARG A 188 8.33 15.52 4.31
CA ARG A 188 7.61 14.25 4.55
C ARG A 188 6.68 13.93 3.38
N LEU A 189 5.83 14.89 2.99
CA LEU A 189 4.90 14.72 1.88
C LEU A 189 5.64 14.47 0.57
N ARG A 190 6.70 15.25 0.29
CA ARG A 190 7.53 15.06 -0.90
C ARG A 190 8.19 13.66 -0.92
N ALA A 191 8.70 13.18 0.21
CA ALA A 191 9.31 11.86 0.29
C ALA A 191 8.28 10.76 -0.05
N PHE A 192 7.09 10.83 0.54
CA PHE A 192 5.98 9.92 0.23
C PHE A 192 5.59 9.97 -1.26
N LEU A 193 5.40 11.17 -1.81
CA LEU A 193 5.07 11.34 -3.22
C LEU A 193 6.20 10.85 -4.13
N THR A 194 7.46 11.01 -3.77
CA THR A 194 8.59 10.46 -4.53
C THR A 194 8.55 8.93 -4.55
N CYS A 195 8.32 8.30 -3.37
CA CYS A 195 8.17 6.85 -3.27
C CYS A 195 7.07 6.31 -4.20
N MET A 196 5.95 7.05 -4.31
CA MET A 196 4.82 6.70 -5.17
C MET A 196 4.89 7.32 -6.58
N ARG A 197 6.03 7.89 -6.99
CA ARG A 197 6.22 8.53 -8.32
C ARG A 197 5.16 9.59 -8.67
N SER A 198 4.76 10.34 -7.66
CA SER A 198 3.57 11.21 -7.65
C SER A 198 3.86 12.64 -7.23
N ASP A 199 5.13 13.08 -7.21
CA ASP A 199 5.51 14.47 -6.90
C ASP A 199 5.22 15.39 -8.10
N THR A 200 3.94 15.66 -8.34
CA THR A 200 3.47 16.54 -9.44
C THR A 200 2.47 17.60 -8.96
N PRO A 201 2.34 18.73 -9.67
CA PRO A 201 1.44 19.82 -9.27
C PRO A 201 -0.03 19.41 -9.13
N LEU A 202 -0.57 18.58 -10.03
CA LEU A 202 -2.00 18.22 -9.97
C LEU A 202 -2.30 17.24 -8.82
N MET A 203 -1.33 16.40 -8.43
CA MET A 203 -1.47 15.51 -7.28
C MET A 203 -1.64 16.28 -5.95
N LEU A 204 -1.07 17.48 -5.88
CA LEU A 204 -1.16 18.37 -4.71
C LEU A 204 -2.37 19.33 -4.78
N ASN A 205 -3.14 19.32 -5.87
CA ASN A 205 -4.26 20.24 -6.07
C ASN A 205 -5.59 19.59 -5.66
N PRO A 206 -6.26 20.06 -4.57
CA PRO A 206 -7.52 19.48 -4.09
C PRO A 206 -8.68 19.56 -5.07
N ALA A 207 -8.63 20.46 -6.07
CA ALA A 207 -9.64 20.52 -7.12
C ALA A 207 -9.55 19.34 -8.10
N TYR A 208 -8.39 18.67 -8.15
CA TYR A 208 -8.11 17.50 -8.98
C TYR A 208 -8.07 16.21 -8.18
N VAL A 209 -7.41 16.22 -7.02
CA VAL A 209 -7.28 15.07 -6.13
C VAL A 209 -7.74 15.49 -4.73
N PRO A 210 -8.99 15.17 -4.34
CA PRO A 210 -9.44 15.36 -2.96
C PRO A 210 -8.50 14.69 -1.96
N GLN A 211 -8.31 15.29 -0.78
CA GLN A 211 -7.32 14.83 0.19
C GLN A 211 -7.53 13.36 0.62
N HIS A 212 -8.78 12.93 0.82
CA HIS A 212 -9.13 11.55 1.17
C HIS A 212 -8.90 10.54 0.03
N LEU A 213 -8.66 11.01 -1.20
CA LEU A 213 -8.36 10.19 -2.38
C LEU A 213 -6.87 10.21 -2.76
N LEU A 214 -6.02 10.92 -2.00
CA LEU A 214 -4.60 11.07 -2.35
C LEU A 214 -3.88 9.72 -2.39
N VAL A 215 -4.13 8.84 -1.42
CA VAL A 215 -3.53 7.49 -1.40
C VAL A 215 -3.91 6.73 -2.67
N MET A 216 -5.20 6.62 -2.97
CA MET A 216 -5.70 6.01 -4.20
C MET A 216 -5.06 6.61 -5.46
N ALA A 217 -5.01 7.93 -5.57
CA ALA A 217 -4.44 8.61 -6.73
C ALA A 217 -2.96 8.25 -6.91
N THR A 218 -2.18 8.22 -5.83
CA THR A 218 -0.76 7.86 -5.89
C THR A 218 -0.54 6.40 -6.27
N VAL A 219 -1.40 5.49 -5.83
CA VAL A 219 -1.38 4.07 -6.23
C VAL A 219 -1.68 3.92 -7.72
N LEU A 220 -2.77 4.53 -8.20
CA LEU A 220 -3.13 4.50 -9.63
C LEU A 220 -2.01 5.08 -10.49
N ARG A 221 -1.44 6.21 -10.07
CA ARG A 221 -0.32 6.84 -10.75
C ARG A 221 0.91 5.94 -10.78
N TYR A 222 1.24 5.30 -9.66
CA TYR A 222 2.35 4.36 -9.61
C TYR A 222 2.15 3.20 -10.61
N ILE A 223 0.96 2.59 -10.65
CA ILE A 223 0.61 1.53 -11.60
C ILE A 223 0.75 2.03 -13.05
N MET A 224 0.22 3.21 -13.36
CA MET A 224 0.32 3.81 -14.70
C MET A 224 1.74 4.19 -15.11
N SER A 225 2.65 4.43 -14.15
CA SER A 225 4.05 4.77 -14.40
C SER A 225 4.96 3.55 -14.62
N CYS A 226 4.40 2.34 -14.59
CA CYS A 226 5.18 1.12 -14.75
C CYS A 226 5.57 0.90 -16.22
N ASN A 227 6.80 0.44 -16.46
CA ASN A 227 7.32 0.22 -17.83
C ASN A 227 6.48 -0.76 -18.66
N LYS A 228 5.85 -1.73 -17.99
CA LYS A 228 4.90 -2.64 -18.62
C LYS A 228 3.49 -2.11 -18.37
N PRO A 229 2.68 -1.86 -19.43
CA PRO A 229 1.30 -1.46 -19.28
C PRO A 229 0.51 -2.47 -18.44
N VAL A 230 -0.19 -2.00 -17.40
CA VAL A 230 -0.98 -2.84 -16.50
C VAL A 230 -2.47 -2.61 -16.68
N LEU A 231 -2.91 -1.36 -16.51
CA LEU A 231 -4.31 -0.98 -16.62
C LEU A 231 -4.70 -0.71 -18.08
N ARG A 232 -5.91 -1.12 -18.43
CA ARG A 232 -6.63 -0.64 -19.60
C ARG A 232 -7.36 0.64 -19.21
N LYS A 233 -7.62 1.52 -20.19
CA LYS A 233 -8.35 2.78 -19.92
C LYS A 233 -9.69 2.56 -19.19
N PRO A 234 -10.55 1.59 -19.58
CA PRO A 234 -11.82 1.39 -18.90
C PRO A 234 -11.64 0.91 -17.44
N GLU A 235 -10.57 0.19 -17.14
CA GLU A 235 -10.27 -0.26 -15.77
C GLU A 235 -9.85 0.91 -14.88
N LEU A 236 -9.01 1.80 -15.41
CA LEU A 236 -8.67 3.05 -14.71
C LEU A 236 -9.92 3.87 -14.44
N ASP A 237 -10.79 4.03 -15.44
CA ASP A 237 -12.05 4.76 -15.30
C ASP A 237 -12.96 4.08 -14.27
N ALA A 238 -13.09 2.75 -14.27
CA ALA A 238 -13.91 2.02 -13.30
C ALA A 238 -13.44 2.23 -11.85
N ILE A 239 -12.12 2.18 -11.60
CA ILE A 239 -11.56 2.43 -10.25
C ILE A 239 -11.83 3.87 -9.80
N ILE A 240 -11.70 4.85 -10.69
CA ILE A 240 -11.94 6.26 -10.37
C ILE A 240 -13.45 6.54 -10.19
N VAL A 241 -14.31 6.00 -11.05
CA VAL A 241 -15.76 6.22 -10.98
C VAL A 241 -16.34 5.67 -9.69
N GLN A 242 -15.95 4.47 -9.25
CA GLN A 242 -16.48 3.91 -8.01
C GLN A 242 -16.08 4.75 -6.78
N ALA A 243 -14.90 5.37 -6.79
CA ALA A 243 -14.43 6.22 -5.68
C ALA A 243 -15.26 7.51 -5.53
N PHE A 244 -15.84 8.01 -6.62
CA PHE A 244 -16.74 9.17 -6.60
C PHE A 244 -18.23 8.79 -6.53
N SER A 245 -18.55 7.50 -6.50
CA SER A 245 -19.93 7.05 -6.42
C SER A 245 -20.53 7.44 -5.07
N PRO A 246 -21.77 7.97 -5.02
CA PRO A 246 -22.42 8.21 -3.73
C PRO A 246 -22.74 6.88 -3.02
N GLU A 247 -22.82 5.78 -3.79
CA GLU A 247 -23.09 4.45 -3.27
C GLU A 247 -21.91 3.81 -2.54
N LEU A 248 -20.69 4.39 -2.64
CA LEU A 248 -19.51 3.85 -1.97
C LEU A 248 -19.69 3.76 -0.44
N MET A 249 -20.44 4.69 0.14
CA MET A 249 -20.73 4.72 1.58
C MET A 249 -22.12 4.18 1.93
N ASN A 250 -22.88 3.72 0.93
CA ASN A 250 -24.25 3.26 1.11
C ASN A 250 -24.26 1.76 1.44
N ALA A 251 -24.16 1.42 2.73
CA ALA A 251 -24.11 0.03 3.18
C ALA A 251 -25.32 -0.80 2.72
N GLN A 252 -26.53 -0.22 2.71
CA GLN A 252 -27.73 -0.90 2.26
C GLN A 252 -27.66 -1.23 0.77
N TYR A 253 -27.31 -0.24 -0.06
CA TYR A 253 -27.15 -0.46 -1.50
C TYR A 253 -26.08 -1.50 -1.78
N LEU A 254 -24.91 -1.40 -1.14
CA LEU A 254 -23.81 -2.34 -1.36
C LEU A 254 -24.16 -3.76 -0.92
N GLN A 255 -24.98 -3.92 0.11
CA GLN A 255 -25.48 -5.23 0.55
C GLN A 255 -26.37 -5.87 -0.51
N GLU A 256 -27.25 -5.08 -1.15
CA GLU A 256 -28.19 -5.56 -2.17
C GLU A 256 -27.57 -5.71 -3.57
N LEU A 257 -26.47 -4.97 -3.84
CA LEU A 257 -25.79 -4.95 -5.12
C LEU A 257 -25.39 -6.35 -5.59
N GLN A 258 -25.99 -6.78 -6.70
CA GLN A 258 -25.65 -8.03 -7.38
C GLN A 258 -24.63 -7.77 -8.50
N VAL A 259 -23.52 -8.50 -8.46
CA VAL A 259 -22.52 -8.53 -9.54
C VAL A 259 -22.71 -9.85 -10.29
N GLN A 260 -22.98 -9.79 -11.59
CA GLN A 260 -23.31 -10.99 -12.37
C GLN A 260 -22.07 -11.87 -12.58
N VAL A 261 -20.94 -11.25 -12.90
CA VAL A 261 -19.68 -11.97 -13.18
C VAL A 261 -18.49 -11.28 -12.52
N ILE A 262 -17.76 -12.03 -11.69
CA ILE A 262 -16.45 -11.64 -11.19
C ILE A 262 -15.38 -12.24 -12.11
N SER A 263 -14.79 -11.42 -12.98
CA SER A 263 -13.72 -11.86 -13.85
C SER A 263 -12.40 -12.07 -13.09
N ALA A 264 -11.59 -13.04 -13.52
CA ALA A 264 -10.25 -13.26 -12.96
C ALA A 264 -9.39 -12.00 -13.01
N ARG A 265 -9.42 -11.28 -14.15
CA ARG A 265 -8.72 -10.00 -14.29
C ARG A 265 -9.21 -8.95 -13.30
N GLY A 266 -10.53 -8.82 -13.11
CA GLY A 266 -11.09 -7.91 -12.11
C GLY A 266 -10.58 -8.22 -10.70
N ALA A 267 -10.56 -9.50 -10.32
CA ALA A 267 -10.09 -9.91 -8.99
C ALA A 267 -8.60 -9.60 -8.79
N GLN A 268 -7.77 -9.85 -9.81
CA GLN A 268 -6.35 -9.52 -9.76
C GLN A 268 -6.11 -8.01 -9.74
N LEU A 269 -6.91 -7.20 -10.45
CA LEU A 269 -6.83 -5.74 -10.41
C LEU A 269 -7.18 -5.19 -9.03
N ALA A 270 -8.20 -5.75 -8.37
CA ALA A 270 -8.53 -5.41 -7.00
C ALA A 270 -7.39 -5.77 -6.04
N ALA A 271 -6.79 -6.97 -6.18
CA ALA A 271 -5.64 -7.39 -5.39
C ALA A 271 -4.41 -6.49 -5.62
N LEU A 272 -4.11 -6.13 -6.87
CA LEU A 272 -3.04 -5.21 -7.26
C LEU A 272 -3.24 -3.83 -6.64
N PHE A 273 -4.48 -3.31 -6.70
CA PHE A 273 -4.81 -2.00 -6.15
C PHE A 273 -4.68 -2.00 -4.62
N MET A 274 -5.29 -2.98 -3.94
CA MET A 274 -5.24 -3.08 -2.48
C MET A 274 -3.82 -3.30 -1.95
N GLN A 275 -3.01 -4.12 -2.62
CA GLN A 275 -1.60 -4.25 -2.26
C GLN A 275 -0.82 -2.95 -2.50
N GLY A 276 -1.22 -2.16 -3.50
CA GLY A 276 -0.69 -0.82 -3.72
C GLY A 276 -1.03 0.13 -2.59
N VAL A 277 -2.25 0.08 -2.07
CA VAL A 277 -2.67 0.84 -0.90
C VAL A 277 -1.81 0.46 0.31
N GLU A 278 -1.67 -0.84 0.62
CA GLU A 278 -0.79 -1.31 1.71
C GLU A 278 0.67 -0.82 1.55
N THR A 279 1.19 -0.86 0.32
CA THR A 279 2.55 -0.37 0.01
C THR A 279 2.65 1.15 0.19
N ALA A 280 1.61 1.90 -0.20
CA ALA A 280 1.55 3.34 0.01
C ALA A 280 1.49 3.69 1.51
N LEU A 281 0.77 2.93 2.32
CA LEU A 281 0.71 3.11 3.77
C LEU A 281 2.07 2.83 4.42
N LEU A 282 2.77 1.76 4.00
CA LEU A 282 4.15 1.49 4.41
C LEU A 282 5.07 2.70 4.10
N ALA A 283 4.96 3.27 2.89
CA ALA A 283 5.73 4.45 2.51
C ALA A 283 5.34 5.70 3.31
N ASN A 284 4.04 5.90 3.58
CA ASN A 284 3.53 7.00 4.39
C ASN A 284 4.15 6.96 5.79
N ASP A 285 4.14 5.79 6.45
CA ASP A 285 4.70 5.63 7.78
C ASP A 285 6.21 5.80 7.82
N ALA A 286 6.92 5.25 6.84
CA ALA A 286 8.37 5.47 6.70
C ALA A 286 8.71 6.97 6.57
N CYS A 287 7.87 7.73 5.87
CA CYS A 287 8.02 9.18 5.67
C CYS A 287 7.54 10.03 6.86
N GLY A 288 7.16 9.44 7.99
CA GLY A 288 6.67 10.19 9.17
C GLY A 288 5.20 10.60 9.08
N ALA A 289 4.39 9.80 8.39
CA ALA A 289 2.94 9.91 8.22
C ALA A 289 2.45 11.30 7.75
N PRO A 290 2.91 11.81 6.58
CA PRO A 290 2.40 13.06 6.03
C PRO A 290 0.90 13.03 5.67
N ILE A 291 0.35 11.84 5.38
CA ILE A 291 -1.09 11.65 5.20
C ILE A 291 -1.67 11.15 6.54
N PRO A 292 -2.66 11.85 7.12
CA PRO A 292 -3.32 11.40 8.34
C PRO A 292 -4.03 10.06 8.14
N TRP A 293 -4.02 9.21 9.17
CA TRP A 293 -4.65 7.89 9.14
C TRP A 293 -6.12 7.92 8.69
N LEU A 294 -6.89 8.94 9.11
CA LEU A 294 -8.28 9.14 8.70
C LEU A 294 -8.48 9.37 7.19
N MET A 295 -7.41 9.62 6.43
CA MET A 295 -7.43 9.80 4.98
C MET A 295 -6.78 8.62 4.23
N CYS A 296 -6.30 7.62 4.99
CA CYS A 296 -5.62 6.42 4.47
C CYS A 296 -6.55 5.22 4.35
N CYS A 297 -7.70 5.26 5.02
CA CYS A 297 -8.64 4.16 5.12
C CYS A 297 -9.21 3.75 3.74
N PRO A 298 -9.02 2.50 3.29
CA PRO A 298 -9.42 2.09 1.93
C PRO A 298 -10.90 2.22 1.62
N TRP A 299 -11.77 2.06 2.63
CA TRP A 299 -13.22 2.21 2.48
C TRP A 299 -13.62 3.62 2.02
N LEU A 300 -12.79 4.64 2.22
CA LEU A 300 -13.03 6.00 1.73
C LEU A 300 -13.04 6.12 0.21
N PHE A 301 -12.47 5.13 -0.48
CA PHE A 301 -12.23 5.23 -1.91
C PHE A 301 -12.33 3.92 -2.67
N PHE A 302 -12.62 2.79 -2.02
CA PHE A 302 -12.72 1.49 -2.70
C PHE A 302 -13.69 0.54 -2.01
N ASP A 303 -14.64 0.01 -2.78
CA ASP A 303 -15.45 -1.15 -2.43
C ASP A 303 -15.35 -2.20 -3.55
N GLY A 304 -15.09 -3.45 -3.17
CA GLY A 304 -14.86 -4.53 -4.14
C GLY A 304 -16.10 -4.85 -5.00
N LYS A 305 -17.30 -4.89 -4.40
CA LYS A 305 -18.54 -5.19 -5.13
C LYS A 305 -18.87 -4.06 -6.10
N LEU A 306 -18.77 -2.82 -5.63
CA LEU A 306 -19.00 -1.64 -6.45
C LEU A 306 -17.99 -1.52 -7.58
N PHE A 307 -16.71 -1.80 -7.32
CA PHE A 307 -15.67 -1.85 -8.34
C PHE A 307 -16.00 -2.89 -9.42
N HIS A 308 -16.34 -4.12 -9.03
CA HIS A 308 -16.67 -5.17 -9.99
C HIS A 308 -17.93 -4.81 -10.82
N HIS A 309 -18.96 -4.24 -10.19
CA HIS A 309 -20.13 -3.73 -10.89
C HIS A 309 -19.78 -2.64 -11.92
N LYS A 310 -18.96 -1.65 -11.53
CA LYS A 310 -18.53 -0.58 -12.45
C LYS A 310 -17.62 -1.12 -13.56
N LEU A 311 -16.74 -2.06 -13.25
CA LEU A 311 -15.84 -2.70 -14.21
C LEU A 311 -16.62 -3.49 -15.27
N GLU A 312 -17.59 -4.31 -14.86
CA GLU A 312 -18.46 -5.05 -15.79
C GLU A 312 -19.16 -4.09 -16.76
N ARG A 313 -19.73 -3.01 -16.23
CA ARG A 313 -20.42 -1.99 -17.02
C ARG A 313 -19.56 -1.31 -18.07
N THR A 314 -18.23 -1.27 -17.91
CA THR A 314 -17.34 -0.68 -18.92
C THR A 314 -17.44 -1.35 -20.29
N SER A 315 -17.88 -2.61 -20.36
CA SER A 315 -18.08 -3.33 -21.61
C SER A 315 -19.41 -3.01 -22.30
N HIS A 316 -20.35 -2.37 -21.58
CA HIS A 316 -21.72 -2.15 -22.04
C HIS A 316 -22.04 -0.67 -22.29
N VAL A 317 -21.42 0.23 -21.53
CA VAL A 317 -21.64 1.68 -21.64
C VAL A 317 -20.83 2.27 -22.80
N LYS A 318 -21.40 3.26 -23.49
CA LYS A 318 -20.77 3.88 -24.67
C LYS A 318 -19.77 4.97 -24.32
N ASN A 319 -19.91 5.58 -23.14
CA ASN A 319 -19.14 6.76 -22.73
C ASN A 319 -19.05 6.87 -21.20
N LEU A 320 -18.22 7.79 -20.73
CA LEU A 320 -18.00 8.03 -19.30
C LEU A 320 -19.26 8.56 -18.60
N LEU A 321 -20.12 9.31 -19.29
CA LEU A 321 -21.36 9.83 -18.70
C LEU A 321 -22.30 8.69 -18.27
N GLU A 322 -22.48 7.69 -19.12
CA GLU A 322 -23.24 6.49 -18.81
C GLU A 322 -22.60 5.70 -17.65
N LEU A 323 -21.26 5.57 -17.61
CA LEU A 323 -20.55 4.89 -16.51
C LEU A 323 -20.74 5.61 -15.16
N CYS A 324 -20.83 6.94 -15.20
CA CYS A 324 -21.12 7.83 -14.06
C CYS A 324 -22.62 7.93 -13.70
N ASP A 325 -23.48 7.07 -14.27
CA ASP A 325 -24.93 7.08 -14.02
C ASP A 325 -25.60 8.40 -14.43
N HIS A 326 -25.13 8.99 -15.53
CA HIS A 326 -25.59 10.28 -16.07
C HIS A 326 -25.37 11.48 -15.14
N ARG A 327 -24.51 11.37 -14.13
CA ARG A 327 -24.13 12.46 -13.22
C ARG A 327 -22.96 13.26 -13.78
N ILE A 328 -23.26 14.41 -14.41
CA ILE A 328 -22.26 15.29 -15.04
C ILE A 328 -21.18 15.75 -14.04
N GLU A 329 -21.57 16.08 -12.80
CA GLU A 329 -20.61 16.48 -11.76
C GLU A 329 -19.56 15.40 -11.47
N HIS A 330 -19.95 14.13 -11.58
CA HIS A 330 -19.05 13.00 -11.34
C HIS A 330 -18.09 12.82 -12.51
N VAL A 331 -18.56 13.00 -13.74
CA VAL A 331 -17.71 13.01 -14.94
C VAL A 331 -16.59 14.04 -14.79
N VAL A 332 -16.91 15.26 -14.34
CA VAL A 332 -15.90 16.31 -14.13
C VAL A 332 -14.86 15.89 -13.09
N LYS A 333 -15.29 15.29 -11.96
CA LYS A 333 -14.37 14.79 -10.92
C LYS A 333 -13.47 13.67 -11.44
N VAL A 334 -14.03 12.72 -12.18
CA VAL A 334 -13.30 11.59 -12.77
C VAL A 334 -12.26 12.09 -13.79
N GLU A 335 -12.65 12.99 -14.69
CA GLU A 335 -11.75 13.59 -15.68
C GLU A 335 -10.58 14.32 -15.02
N ARG A 336 -10.85 15.10 -13.97
CA ARG A 336 -9.81 15.81 -13.21
C ARG A 336 -8.87 14.83 -12.52
N MET A 337 -9.39 13.85 -11.79
CA MET A 337 -8.55 12.87 -11.10
C MET A 337 -7.71 12.07 -12.11
N ARG A 338 -8.30 11.65 -13.23
CA ARG A 338 -7.58 10.97 -14.33
C ARG A 338 -6.48 11.84 -14.91
N LYS A 339 -6.72 13.14 -15.10
CA LYS A 339 -5.68 14.09 -15.57
C LYS A 339 -4.52 14.18 -14.56
N ALA A 340 -4.80 14.21 -13.26
CA ALA A 340 -3.76 14.24 -12.24
C ALA A 340 -2.96 12.93 -12.20
N VAL A 341 -3.64 11.79 -12.22
CA VAL A 341 -3.01 10.46 -12.23
C VAL A 341 -2.06 10.31 -13.42
N LEU A 342 -2.43 10.81 -14.59
CA LEU A 342 -1.67 10.66 -15.84
C LEU A 342 -0.67 11.80 -16.14
N GLU A 343 -0.56 12.81 -15.27
CA GLU A 343 0.26 14.00 -15.51
C GLU A 343 1.73 13.64 -15.78
N GLY A 344 2.26 13.99 -16.95
CA GLY A 344 3.68 13.78 -17.28
C GLY A 344 4.11 12.30 -17.39
N ILE A 345 3.18 11.36 -17.54
CA ILE A 345 3.47 9.95 -17.86
C ILE A 345 3.38 9.75 -19.37
N ASP A 346 4.27 8.95 -19.95
CA ASP A 346 4.08 8.41 -21.30
C ASP A 346 3.01 7.31 -21.25
N ILE A 347 1.78 7.66 -21.65
CA ILE A 347 0.61 6.82 -21.39
C ILE A 347 0.58 5.63 -22.35
N GLN A 348 0.81 4.45 -21.81
CA GLN A 348 0.63 3.18 -22.52
C GLN A 348 -0.38 2.32 -21.76
N PHE A 349 -1.58 2.17 -22.33
CA PHE A 349 -2.59 1.28 -21.77
C PHE A 349 -2.36 -0.17 -22.20
N ALA A 350 -2.66 -1.10 -21.28
CA ALA A 350 -2.65 -2.52 -21.59
C ALA A 350 -3.66 -2.83 -22.70
N ARG A 351 -3.37 -3.87 -23.50
CA ARG A 351 -4.27 -4.37 -24.53
C ARG A 351 -4.93 -5.67 -24.04
N PRO A 352 -6.18 -5.96 -24.45
CA PRO A 352 -6.76 -7.28 -24.22
C PRO A 352 -5.89 -8.37 -24.85
N PRO A 353 -5.78 -9.56 -24.22
CA PRO A 353 -5.12 -10.70 -24.85
C PRO A 353 -5.79 -11.02 -26.19
N LEU A 354 -4.99 -11.39 -27.18
CA LEU A 354 -5.51 -11.86 -28.46
C LEU A 354 -6.33 -13.13 -28.23
N PRO A 355 -7.49 -13.30 -28.90
CA PRO A 355 -8.22 -14.56 -28.85
C PRO A 355 -7.28 -15.70 -29.27
N VAL A 356 -7.18 -16.73 -28.45
CA VAL A 356 -6.46 -17.95 -28.85
C VAL A 356 -7.30 -18.57 -29.96
N MET A 357 -6.87 -18.46 -31.22
CA MET A 357 -7.44 -19.27 -32.29
C MET A 357 -7.16 -20.72 -31.91
N GLN A 358 -8.19 -21.45 -31.49
CA GLN A 358 -8.13 -22.90 -31.45
C GLN A 358 -7.89 -23.34 -32.89
N MET A 359 -6.65 -23.71 -33.19
CA MET A 359 -6.36 -24.53 -34.35
C MET A 359 -7.15 -25.83 -34.13
N SER A 360 -8.32 -25.92 -34.76
CA SER A 360 -8.98 -27.19 -34.99
C SER A 360 -8.00 -28.05 -35.76
N GLY A 361 -7.30 -28.93 -35.04
CA GLY A 361 -6.42 -29.93 -35.62
C GLY A 361 -7.23 -30.88 -36.52
N PRO A 362 -6.56 -31.47 -37.52
CA PRO A 362 -7.19 -32.30 -38.54
C PRO A 362 -7.87 -33.56 -37.99
#